data_AF-A0A3D1JRV5-F1
#
_entry.id   AF-A0A3D1JRV5-F1
#
_cell.length_a   1.000
_cell.length_b   1.000
_cell.length_c   1.000
_cell.angle_alpha   90.00
_cell.angle_beta   90.00
_cell.angle_gamma   90.00
#
_symmetry.space_group_name_H-M   'P 1'
#
loop_
_entity.id
_entity.type
_entity.pdbx_description
1 polymer ?
#
loop_
_entity_poly.entity_id
_entity_poly.type
_entity_poly.pdbx_seq_one_letter_code
_entity_poly.pdbx_strand_id
1 'polypeptide(L)' 'GAADGFNVMAPTLPYDLQDFVALVIPELQRRGLFRTAYTGRTLREHLGLPRPAHPAQLRRQEAGQGAVVAA' A
#
# COMPACT_ATOMS: atom_id res chain seq x y z
N GLY A 1 3.11 -16.58 -1.41
CA GLY A 1 3.81 -15.91 -2.53
C GLY A 1 5.17 -15.46 -2.05
N ALA A 2 6.12 -15.25 -2.96
CA ALA A 2 7.47 -14.78 -2.62
C ALA A 2 7.57 -13.25 -2.45
N ALA A 3 6.62 -12.50 -3.04
CA ALA A 3 6.57 -11.04 -2.97
C ALA A 3 5.13 -10.55 -3.21
N ASP A 4 4.79 -9.40 -2.60
CA ASP A 4 3.52 -8.67 -2.81
C ASP A 4 3.69 -7.43 -3.72
N GLY A 5 4.94 -7.05 -4.01
CA GLY A 5 5.28 -5.90 -4.83
C GLY A 5 6.79 -5.81 -5.06
N PHE A 6 7.20 -4.89 -5.94
CA PHE A 6 8.59 -4.72 -6.33
C PHE A 6 9.00 -3.26 -6.23
N ASN A 7 10.25 -3.04 -5.82
CA ASN A 7 10.92 -1.76 -6.03
C ASN A 7 11.62 -1.80 -7.39
N VAL A 8 11.22 -0.93 -8.30
CA VAL A 8 11.79 -0.86 -9.65
C VAL A 8 12.88 0.20 -9.67
N MET A 9 14.14 -0.25 -9.72
CA MET A 9 15.31 0.63 -9.80
C MET A 9 15.87 0.59 -11.22
N ALA A 10 15.46 1.56 -12.04
CA ALA A 10 15.94 1.72 -13.41
C ALA A 10 17.40 2.24 -13.42
N PRO A 11 18.32 1.59 -14.16
CA PRO A 11 19.69 2.09 -14.33
C PRO A 11 19.76 3.46 -15.00
N THR A 12 18.92 3.70 -16.01
CA THR A 12 18.90 4.94 -16.78
C THR A 12 17.48 5.51 -16.83
N LEU A 13 17.32 6.69 -16.24
CA LEU A 13 16.04 7.42 -16.26
C LEU A 13 16.05 8.53 -17.32
N PRO A 14 14.91 8.79 -17.99
CA PRO A 14 13.60 8.14 -17.82
C PRO A 14 13.40 6.87 -18.68
N TYR A 15 14.32 6.57 -19.61
CA TYR A 15 14.13 5.61 -20.70
C TYR A 15 13.77 4.20 -20.22
N ASP A 16 14.54 3.61 -19.30
CA ASP A 16 14.30 2.23 -18.86
C ASP A 16 12.96 2.10 -18.12
N LEU A 17 12.52 3.16 -17.43
CA LEU A 17 11.22 3.20 -16.79
C LEU A 17 10.08 3.33 -17.82
N GLN A 18 10.29 4.10 -18.89
CA GLN A 18 9.33 4.19 -20.00
C GLN A 18 9.15 2.83 -20.68
N ASP A 19 10.24 2.12 -20.95
CA ASP A 19 10.19 0.78 -21.52
C ASP A 19 9.45 -0.20 -20.61
N PHE A 20 9.72 -0.16 -19.30
CA PHE A 20 8.99 -0.98 -18.32
C PHE A 20 7.47 -0.69 -18.36
N VAL A 21 7.09 0.58 -18.40
CA VAL A 21 5.68 0.99 -18.49
C VAL A 21 5.05 0.56 -19.82
N ALA A 22 5.77 0.68 -20.92
CA ALA A 22 5.26 0.36 -22.25
C ALA A 22 5.17 -1.14 -22.52
N LEU A 23 6.10 -1.94 -21.98
CA LEU A 23 6.25 -3.35 -22.34
C LEU A 23 5.77 -4.30 -21.22
N VAL A 24 6.06 -4.00 -19.96
CA VAL A 24 5.80 -4.92 -18.84
C VAL A 24 4.40 -4.72 -18.24
N ILE A 25 4.02 -3.47 -17.99
CA ILE A 25 2.71 -3.16 -17.37
C ILE A 25 1.52 -3.75 -18.16
N PRO A 26 1.46 -3.66 -19.50
CA PRO A 26 0.36 -4.26 -20.26
C PRO A 26 0.28 -5.77 -20.09
N GLU A 27 1.42 -6.47 -20.03
CA GLU A 27 1.42 -7.92 -19.82
C GLU A 27 0.96 -8.30 -18.41
N LEU A 28 1.33 -7.53 -17.39
CA LEU A 28 0.84 -7.75 -16.03
C LEU A 28 -0.68 -7.50 -15.94
N GLN A 29 -1.18 -6.46 -16.61
CA GLN A 29 -2.62 -6.19 -16.69
C GLN A 29 -3.37 -7.29 -17.45
N ARG A 30 -2.85 -7.74 -18.60
CA ARG A 30 -3.43 -8.83 -19.41
C ARG A 30 -3.57 -10.13 -18.61
N ARG A 31 -2.63 -10.38 -17.69
CA ARG A 31 -2.65 -11.55 -16.80
C ARG A 31 -3.43 -11.34 -15.50
N GLY A 32 -4.02 -10.17 -15.29
CA GLY A 32 -4.75 -9.85 -14.06
C GLY A 32 -3.86 -9.66 -12.82
N LEU A 33 -2.56 -9.45 -13.01
CA LEU A 33 -1.57 -9.28 -11.95
C LEU A 33 -1.35 -7.81 -11.56
N PHE A 34 -1.85 -6.88 -12.37
CA PHE A 34 -1.71 -5.45 -12.11
C PHE A 34 -3.01 -4.71 -12.41
N ARG A 35 -3.26 -3.65 -11.63
CA ARG A 35 -4.44 -2.79 -11.76
C ARG A 35 -4.49 -2.07 -13.11
N THR A 36 -5.69 -1.87 -13.64
CA THR A 36 -5.94 -1.08 -14.85
C THR A 36 -6.37 0.36 -14.55
N ALA A 37 -6.85 0.62 -13.33
CA ALA A 37 -7.22 1.95 -12.86
C ALA A 37 -6.98 2.09 -11.36
N TYR A 38 -6.86 3.34 -10.89
CA TYR A 38 -6.82 3.68 -9.48
C TYR A 38 -8.21 4.05 -8.99
N THR A 39 -8.63 3.50 -7.85
CA THR A 39 -9.97 3.75 -7.26
C THR A 39 -9.90 4.54 -5.95
N GLY A 40 -8.81 4.42 -5.19
CA GLY A 40 -8.54 5.20 -3.98
C GLY A 40 -7.99 6.59 -4.28
N ARG A 41 -8.02 7.47 -3.27
CA ARG A 41 -7.44 8.81 -3.28
C ARG A 41 -6.11 8.88 -2.50
N THR A 42 -5.80 7.87 -1.70
CA THR A 42 -4.59 7.82 -0.89
C THR A 42 -3.72 6.63 -1.29
N LEU A 43 -2.41 6.75 -1.10
CA LEU A 43 -1.48 5.64 -1.29
C LEU A 43 -1.89 4.40 -0.48
N ARG A 44 -2.39 4.64 0.74
CA ARG A 44 -2.85 3.60 1.63
C ARG A 44 -4.00 2.77 1.02
N GLU A 45 -4.97 3.44 0.40
CA GLU A 45 -6.06 2.78 -0.32
C GLU A 45 -5.54 2.02 -1.56
N HIS A 46 -4.55 2.57 -2.28
CA HIS A 46 -3.94 1.89 -3.43
C HIS A 46 -3.15 0.63 -3.04
N LEU A 47 -2.73 0.52 -1.79
CA LEU A 47 -2.02 -0.64 -1.23
C LEU A 47 -2.94 -1.56 -0.40
N GLY A 48 -4.25 -1.26 -0.30
CA GLY A 48 -5.19 -2.06 0.51
C GLY A 48 -4.92 -2.01 2.02
N LEU A 49 -4.26 -0.96 2.50
CA LEU A 49 -3.84 -0.85 3.89
C LEU A 49 -4.91 -0.15 4.76
N PRO A 50 -5.13 -0.56 6.02
CA PRO A 50 -6.05 0.13 6.93
C PRO A 50 -5.42 1.42 7.47
N ARG A 51 -6.25 2.42 7.81
CA ARG A 51 -5.78 3.64 8.49
C ARG A 51 -5.46 3.31 9.95
N PRO A 52 -4.22 3.53 10.43
CA PRO A 52 -3.90 3.27 11.83
C PRO A 52 -4.60 4.28 12.74
N ALA A 53 -4.99 3.83 13.93
CA ALA A 53 -5.49 4.71 14.97
C ALA A 53 -4.38 5.69 15.39
N HIS A 54 -4.77 6.91 15.74
CA HIS A 54 -3.81 7.89 16.24
C HIS A 54 -3.26 7.43 17.60
N PRO A 55 -1.94 7.54 17.88
CA PRO A 55 -1.35 7.06 19.14
C PRO A 55 -1.99 7.62 20.42
N ALA A 56 -2.48 8.86 20.38
CA ALA A 56 -3.20 9.45 21.52
C ALA A 56 -4.59 8.80 21.76
N GLN A 57 -5.19 8.22 20.73
CA GLN A 57 -6.47 7.52 20.82
C GLN A 57 -6.26 6.12 21.43
N LEU A 58 -5.18 5.44 21.05
CA LEU A 58 -4.74 4.18 21.66
C LEU A 58 -4.45 4.35 23.16
N ARG A 59 -3.65 5.36 23.53
CA ARG A 59 -3.34 5.67 24.94
C ARG A 59 -4.57 5.96 25.80
N ARG A 60 -5.60 6.61 25.23
CA ARG A 60 -6.87 6.84 25.94
C ARG A 60 -7.68 5.57 26.16
N GLN A 61 -7.63 4.63 25.21
CA GLN A 61 -8.32 3.35 25.33
C GLN A 61 -7.68 2.47 26.41
N GLU A 62 -6.34 2.45 26.48
CA GLU A 62 -5.60 1.74 27.53
C GLU A 62 -5.88 2.32 28.93
N ALA A 63 -5.83 3.66 29.08
CA ALA A 63 -6.15 4.33 30.34
C ALA A 63 -7.62 4.14 30.77
N GLY A 64 -8.55 4.06 29.81
CA GLY A 64 -9.95 3.75 30.06
C GLY A 64 -10.19 2.29 30.44
N GLN A 65 -9.48 1.34 29.82
CA GLN A 65 -9.61 -0.10 30.10
C GLN A 65 -9.02 -0.51 31.45
N GLY A 66 -7.94 0.15 31.92
CA GLY A 66 -7.42 -0.06 33.27
C GLY A 66 -8.37 0.39 34.39
N ALA A 67 -9.24 1.37 34.11
CA ALA A 67 -10.22 1.86 35.08
C ALA A 67 -11.44 0.94 35.25
N VAL A 68 -11.78 0.12 34.25
CA VAL A 68 -12.95 -0.78 34.30
C VAL A 68 -12.66 -2.15 34.95
N VAL A 69 -11.40 -2.53 35.11
CA VAL A 69 -11.00 -3.79 35.80
C VAL A 69 -10.76 -3.56 37.30
N ALA A 70 -10.65 -2.29 37.73
CA ALA A 70 -10.42 -1.90 39.12
C ALA A 70 -11.70 -1.53 39.90
N ALA A 71 -12.88 -1.80 39.34
CA ALA A 71 -14.19 -1.57 39.96
C ALA A 71 -14.96 -2.89 40.07
#